data_AF-A0A379T0I0-F1
#
_entry.id   AF-A0A379T0I0-F1
#
_cell.length_a   1.000
_cell.length_b   1.000
_cell.length_c   1.000
_cell.angle_alpha   90.00
_cell.angle_beta   90.00
_cell.angle_gamma   90.00
#
_symmetry.space_group_name_H-M   'P 1'
#
loop_
_entity.id
_entity.type
_entity.pdbx_description
1 polymer ?
#
loop_
_entity_poly.entity_id
_entity_poly.type
_entity_poly.pdbx_seq_one_letter_code
_entity_poly.pdbx_strand_id
1 'polypeptide(L)' 'MLDKLNITPTEAVRLLFQYVAENGRMPVKTVTISDSEDALLQTVRERLANPQKGIRVSLDDL' A
#
# COMPACT_ATOMS: atom_id res chain seq x y z
N MET A 1 -20.06 13.23 -9.49
CA MET A 1 -18.70 12.63 -9.62
C MET A 1 -18.74 11.39 -10.51
N LEU A 2 -19.78 10.55 -10.42
CA LEU A 2 -20.03 9.45 -11.38
C LEU A 2 -20.59 9.91 -12.73
N ASP A 3 -21.28 11.06 -12.80
CA ASP A 3 -21.82 11.60 -14.06
C ASP A 3 -20.72 11.94 -15.09
N LYS A 4 -19.49 12.21 -14.63
CA LYS A 4 -18.33 12.47 -15.49
C LYS A 4 -17.79 11.20 -16.16
N LEU A 5 -18.15 10.02 -15.64
CA LEU A 5 -17.71 8.71 -16.11
C LEU A 5 -18.80 8.00 -16.94
N ASN A 6 -19.97 8.62 -17.16
CA ASN A 6 -21.13 8.05 -17.87
C ASN A 6 -21.56 6.66 -17.35
N ILE A 7 -21.32 6.36 -16.08
CA ILE A 7 -21.75 5.11 -15.43
C ILE A 7 -22.80 5.40 -14.38
N THR A 8 -23.82 4.55 -14.32
CA THR A 8 -24.80 4.62 -13.23
C THR A 8 -24.16 4.09 -11.93
N PRO A 9 -24.63 4.55 -10.76
CA PRO A 9 -24.15 4.02 -9.48
C PRO A 9 -24.30 2.49 -9.37
N THR A 10 -25.40 1.94 -9.89
CA THR A 10 -25.63 0.48 -9.95
C THR A 10 -24.58 -0.22 -10.79
N GLU A 11 -24.22 0.35 -11.95
CA GLU A 11 -23.19 -0.21 -12.84
C GLU A 11 -21.81 -0.21 -12.16
N ALA A 12 -21.48 0.87 -11.46
CA ALA A 12 -20.21 0.99 -10.73
C ALA A 12 -20.08 -0.09 -9.63
N VAL A 13 -21.16 -0.36 -8.89
CA VAL A 13 -21.20 -1.41 -7.85
C VAL A 13 -21.09 -2.80 -8.47
N ARG A 14 -21.78 -3.04 -9.59
CA ARG A 14 -21.71 -4.31 -10.33
C ARG A 14 -20.28 -4.62 -10.78
N LEU A 15 -19.60 -3.63 -11.36
CA LEU A 15 -18.21 -3.75 -11.81
C LEU A 15 -17.24 -3.99 -10.65
N LEU A 16 -17.46 -3.31 -9.52
CA LEU A 16 -16.67 -3.53 -8.30
C LEU A 16 -16.79 -4.98 -7.81
N PHE A 17 -18.01 -5.51 -7.70
CA PHE A 17 -18.20 -6.88 -7.25
C PHE A 17 -17.67 -7.91 -8.24
N GLN A 18 -17.82 -7.66 -9.55
CA GLN A 18 -17.21 -8.51 -10.57
C GLN A 18 -15.69 -8.57 -10.41
N TYR A 19 -15.03 -7.43 -10.24
CA TYR A 19 -13.59 -7.39 -10.01
C TYR A 19 -13.18 -8.22 -8.78
N VAL A 20 -13.90 -8.06 -7.66
CA VAL A 20 -13.60 -8.80 -6.43
C VAL A 20 -13.82 -10.31 -6.61
N ALA A 21 -14.88 -10.71 -7.31
CA ALA A 21 -15.17 -12.12 -7.59
C ALA A 21 -14.09 -12.77 -8.47
N GLU A 22 -13.58 -12.05 -9.47
CA GLU A 22 -12.56 -12.55 -10.40
C GLU A 22 -11.13 -12.52 -9.80
N ASN A 23 -10.81 -11.50 -9.00
CA ASN A 23 -9.44 -11.24 -8.56
C ASN A 23 -9.21 -11.54 -7.07
N GLY A 24 -10.26 -11.81 -6.29
CA GLY A 24 -10.19 -12.09 -4.85
C GLY A 24 -9.68 -10.93 -3.99
N ARG A 25 -9.58 -9.72 -4.54
CA ARG A 25 -9.03 -8.53 -3.86
C ARG A 25 -9.73 -7.26 -4.32
N MET A 26 -9.59 -6.18 -3.56
CA MET A 26 -10.12 -4.87 -3.95
C MET A 26 -9.33 -4.25 -5.13
N PRO A 27 -9.98 -3.49 -6.02
CA PRO A 27 -9.32 -2.78 -7.14
C PRO A 27 -8.59 -1.51 -6.72
N VAL A 28 -8.42 -1.31 -5.41
CA VAL A 28 -7.67 -0.22 -4.83
C VAL A 28 -6.55 -0.82 -3.99
N LYS A 29 -5.37 -0.19 -4.03
CA LYS A 29 -4.34 -0.50 -3.03
C LYS A 29 -4.87 0.01 -1.69
N THR A 30 -5.17 -0.90 -0.79
CA THR A 30 -5.45 -0.59 0.62
C THR A 30 -4.13 -0.18 1.26
N VAL A 31 -3.66 1.02 0.94
CA VAL A 31 -2.55 1.64 1.66
C VAL A 31 -3.16 2.29 2.89
N THR A 32 -3.54 1.48 3.87
CA THR A 32 -3.70 1.95 5.23
C THR A 32 -2.30 1.97 5.82
N ILE A 33 -1.52 3.00 5.50
CA ILE A 33 -0.33 3.30 6.29
C ILE A 33 -0.88 3.78 7.63
N SER A 34 -0.74 2.94 8.66
CA SER A 34 -0.92 3.41 10.02
C SER A 34 0.13 4.48 10.32
N ASP A 35 -0.17 5.43 11.22
CA ASP A 35 0.81 6.47 11.60
C ASP A 35 2.16 5.85 12.04
N SER A 36 2.11 4.65 12.63
CA SER A 36 3.28 3.84 12.99
C SER A 36 4.12 3.41 11.78
N GLU A 37 3.49 3.02 10.68
CA GLU A 37 4.16 2.64 9.43
C GLU A 37 4.72 3.86 8.70
N ASP A 38 4.05 5.02 8.77
CA ASP A 38 4.54 6.27 8.19
C ASP A 38 5.83 6.73 8.88
N ALA A 39 5.84 6.66 10.23
CA ALA A 39 7.01 6.96 11.04
C ALA A 39 8.19 6.01 10.72
N LEU A 40 7.91 4.72 10.47
CA LEU A 40 8.93 3.75 10.06
C LEU A 40 9.48 4.07 8.66
N LEU A 41 8.62 4.38 7.70
CA LEU A 41 9.03 4.76 6.34
C LEU A 41 9.86 6.03 6.34
N GLN A 42 9.50 7.03 7.17
CA GLN A 42 10.28 8.23 7.34
C GLN A 42 11.67 7.92 7.91
N THR A 43 11.75 7.10 8.96
CA THR A 43 13.02 6.67 9.56
C THR A 43 13.92 5.96 8.53
N VAL A 44 13.35 5.09 7.70
CA VAL A 44 14.10 4.39 6.64
C VAL A 44 14.63 5.38 5.60
N ARG A 45 13.81 6.33 5.14
CA ARG A 45 14.24 7.36 4.17
C ARG A 45 15.39 8.20 4.72
N GLU A 46 15.30 8.65 5.97
CA GLU A 46 16.36 9.42 6.62
C GLU A 46 17.69 8.65 6.72
N ARG A 47 17.62 7.36 7.09
CA ARG A 47 18.81 6.48 7.17
C ARG A 47 19.41 6.16 5.81
N LEU A 48 18.59 6.01 4.77
CA LEU A 48 19.08 5.77 3.41
C LEU A 48 19.70 7.03 2.79
N ALA A 49 19.22 8.22 3.16
CA ALA A 49 19.82 9.48 2.73
C ALA A 49 21.21 9.71 3.34
N ASN A 50 21.44 9.22 4.56
CA ASN A 50 22.73 9.29 5.26
C ASN A 50 23.13 7.92 5.83
N PRO A 51 23.59 6.98 4.98
CA PRO A 51 23.86 5.62 5.39
C PRO A 51 25.06 5.56 6.34
N GLN A 52 24.88 4.88 7.47
CA GLN A 52 25.97 4.56 8.39
C GLN A 52 26.78 3.39 7.85
N LYS A 53 28.02 3.22 8.35
CA LYS A 53 28.84 2.06 8.00
C LYS A 53 28.13 0.77 8.44
N GLY A 54 27.91 -0.13 7.49
CA GLY A 54 27.31 -1.43 7.77
C GLY A 54 28.20 -2.27 8.70
N ILE A 55 27.59 -2.89 9.70
CA ILE A 55 28.24 -3.86 10.59
C ILE A 55 27.89 -5.24 10.04
N ARG A 56 28.91 -6.05 9.74
CA ARG A 56 28.70 -7.44 9.33
C ARG A 56 28.43 -8.26 10.60
N VAL A 57 27.27 -8.90 10.67
CA VAL A 57 26.84 -9.73 11.81
C VAL A 57 26.52 -11.15 11.34
N SER A 58 26.89 -12.17 12.13
CA SER A 58 26.40 -13.55 11.96
C SER A 58 25.06 -13.72 12.68
N LEU A 59 24.28 -14.74 12.32
CA LEU A 59 23.08 -15.09 13.08
C LEU A 59 23.40 -15.56 14.51
N ASP A 60 24.61 -16.11 14.71
CA ASP A 60 25.10 -16.52 16.03
C ASP A 60 25.46 -15.32 16.93
N ASP A 61 25.55 -14.12 16.36
CA ASP A 61 25.90 -12.87 17.06
C ASP A 61 24.68 -11.95 17.31
N LEU A 62 23.47 -12.39 16.99
CA LEU A 62 22.20 -11.67 17.16
C LEU A 62 21.49 -12.05 18.47
#